data_AF-A0A2V6JMV5-F1
#
_entry.id   AF-A0A2V6JMV5-F1
#
_cell.length_a   1.000
_cell.length_b   1.000
_cell.length_c   1.000
_cell.angle_alpha   90.00
_cell.angle_beta   90.00
_cell.angle_gamma   90.00
#
_symmetry.space_group_name_H-M   'P 1'
#
loop_
_entity.id
_entity.type
_entity.pdbx_description
1 polymer ?
#
loop_
_entity_poly.entity_id
_entity_poly.type
_entity_poly.pdbx_seq_one_letter_code
_entity_poly.pdbx_strand_id
1 'polypeptide(L)'
;MRKVNLKDIEERERQSPKGKFGRRSKDISVALGRDPESLDLAKRHPFDLALVTIPKGKMLCPYHSHSTESELYLVVSGKGS
;
A
#
# COMPACT_ATOMS: atom_id res chain seq x y z
N MET A 1 -21.04 9.49 -3.50
CA MET A 1 -19.69 9.06 -3.92
C MET A 1 -18.66 9.72 -3.01
N ARG A 2 -17.83 8.95 -2.30
CA ARG A 2 -16.77 9.49 -1.44
C ARG A 2 -15.53 9.74 -2.29
N LYS A 3 -15.03 10.98 -2.31
CA LYS A 3 -13.80 11.38 -3.00
C LYS A 3 -12.82 11.88 -1.96
N VAL A 4 -11.57 11.42 -2.04
CA VAL A 4 -10.50 11.76 -1.09
C VAL A 4 -9.31 12.32 -1.86
N ASN A 5 -8.68 13.37 -1.34
CA ASN A 5 -7.46 13.92 -1.90
C ASN A 5 -6.24 13.24 -1.26
N LEU A 6 -5.29 12.79 -2.08
CA LEU A 6 -4.07 12.12 -1.59
C LEU A 6 -3.22 13.00 -0.65
N LYS A 7 -3.34 14.33 -0.76
CA LYS A 7 -2.64 15.27 0.13
C LYS A 7 -3.10 15.15 1.59
N ASP A 8 -4.35 14.77 1.79
CA ASP A 8 -4.99 14.71 3.11
C ASP A 8 -4.84 13.34 3.78
N ILE A 9 -4.27 12.36 3.07
CA ILE A 9 -3.99 11.02 3.60
C ILE A 9 -2.63 11.03 4.28
N GLU A 10 -2.59 10.63 5.56
CA GLU A 10 -1.36 10.44 6.32
C GLU A 10 -0.40 9.47 5.57
N GLU A 11 0.87 9.86 5.47
CA GLU A 11 1.91 8.98 4.92
C GLU A 11 2.55 8.19 6.06
N ARG A 12 2.50 6.86 5.95
CA ARG A 12 3.10 5.94 6.92
C ARG A 12 4.39 5.35 6.38
N GLU A 13 5.45 5.46 7.17
CA GLU A 13 6.73 4.86 6.85
C GLU A 13 6.88 3.50 7.55
N ARG A 14 7.38 2.52 6.81
CA ARG A 14 7.75 1.21 7.35
C ARG A 14 9.11 0.80 6.84
N GLN A 15 9.95 0.33 7.75
CA GLN A 15 11.28 -0.18 7.45
C GLN A 15 11.51 -1.54 8.12
N SER A 16 12.22 -2.44 7.46
CA SER A 16 12.62 -3.71 8.06
C SER A 16 13.77 -3.51 9.07
N PRO A 17 13.95 -4.42 10.05
CA PRO A 17 15.00 -4.28 11.05
C PRO A 17 16.41 -4.10 10.48
N LYS A 18 16.72 -4.79 9.37
CA LYS A 18 18.02 -4.69 8.66
C LYS A 18 18.06 -3.55 7.63
N GLY A 19 17.01 -2.75 7.51
CA GLY A 19 16.93 -1.57 6.65
C GLY A 19 16.91 -1.82 5.14
N LYS A 20 17.04 -3.07 4.67
CA LYS A 20 17.02 -3.43 3.25
C LYS A 20 15.66 -3.15 2.59
N PHE A 21 14.58 -3.38 3.33
CA PHE A 21 13.22 -3.20 2.85
C PHE A 21 12.61 -1.96 3.48
N GLY A 22 11.93 -1.15 2.69
CA GLY A 22 11.32 0.07 3.18
C GLY A 22 10.37 0.70 2.18
N ARG A 23 9.31 1.31 2.71
CA ARG A 23 8.30 2.02 1.91
C ARG A 23 7.68 3.15 2.69
N ARG A 24 7.14 4.11 1.94
CA ARG A 24 6.19 5.12 2.42
C ARG A 24 4.84 4.87 1.75
N SER A 25 3.77 4.83 2.51
CA SER A 25 2.45 4.39 2.04
C SER A 25 1.35 5.37 2.46
N LYS A 26 0.41 5.63 1.55
CA LYS A 26 -0.87 6.28 1.84
C LYS A 26 -1.99 5.28 1.57
N ASP A 27 -2.71 4.88 2.62
CA ASP A 27 -3.72 3.82 2.55
C ASP A 27 -5.06 4.35 2.03
N ILE A 28 -5.25 4.30 0.71
CA ILE A 28 -6.41 4.89 0.02
C ILE A 28 -7.71 4.16 0.39
N SER A 29 -7.70 2.82 0.49
CA SER A 29 -8.91 2.07 0.90
C SER A 29 -9.40 2.47 2.29
N VAL A 30 -8.49 2.66 3.25
CA VAL A 30 -8.83 3.13 4.60
C VAL A 30 -9.40 4.54 4.55
N ALA A 31 -8.77 5.44 3.80
CA ALA A 31 -9.26 6.81 3.64
C ALA A 31 -10.63 6.88 2.95
N LEU A 32 -10.97 5.89 2.11
CA LEU A 32 -12.27 5.70 1.48
C LEU A 32 -13.32 5.02 2.38
N GLY A 33 -12.95 4.59 3.59
CA GLY A 33 -13.88 4.09 4.60
C GLY A 33 -13.75 2.60 4.92
N ARG A 34 -12.75 1.89 4.40
CA ARG A 34 -12.43 0.55 4.88
C ARG A 34 -12.04 0.62 6.36
N ASP A 35 -12.59 -0.29 7.15
CA ASP A 35 -12.11 -0.58 8.50
C ASP A 35 -10.93 -1.59 8.40
N PRO A 36 -9.68 -1.18 8.70
CA PRO A 36 -8.51 -2.05 8.56
C PRO A 36 -8.48 -3.21 9.57
N GLU A 37 -9.16 -3.07 10.71
CA GLU A 37 -9.17 -4.07 11.78
C GLU A 37 -10.35 -5.05 11.66
N SER A 38 -11.27 -4.80 10.72
CA SER A 38 -12.46 -5.63 10.57
C SER A 38 -12.20 -6.89 9.73
N LEU A 39 -12.64 -8.03 10.26
CA LEU A 39 -12.72 -9.29 9.54
C LEU A 39 -14.10 -9.51 8.88
N ASP A 40 -15.04 -8.59 9.10
CA ASP A 40 -16.39 -8.65 8.55
C ASP A 40 -16.34 -8.42 7.03
N LEU A 41 -16.73 -9.44 6.27
CA LEU A 41 -16.76 -9.39 4.81
C LEU A 41 -17.68 -8.28 4.29
N ALA A 42 -18.74 -7.93 5.02
CA ALA A 42 -19.66 -6.87 4.62
C ALA A 42 -19.07 -5.46 4.77
N LYS A 43 -18.00 -5.31 5.57
CA LYS A 43 -17.30 -4.04 5.82
C LYS A 43 -16.02 -3.90 4.99
N ARG A 44 -15.66 -4.93 4.23
CA ARG A 44 -14.45 -4.94 3.41
C ARG A 44 -14.68 -4.30 2.05
N HIS A 45 -13.62 -3.70 1.53
CA HIS A 45 -13.53 -3.40 0.10
C HIS A 45 -13.17 -4.69 -0.65
N PRO A 46 -13.54 -4.81 -1.94
CA PRO A 46 -13.20 -5.98 -2.74
C PRO A 46 -11.68 -6.16 -2.93
N PHE A 47 -10.91 -5.09 -2.74
CA PHE A 47 -9.44 -5.11 -2.73
C PHE A 47 -8.91 -3.91 -1.93
N ASP A 48 -7.62 -3.97 -1.58
CA ASP A 48 -6.92 -2.84 -0.99
C ASP A 48 -6.18 -2.02 -2.05
N LEU A 49 -6.25 -0.70 -1.89
CA LEU A 49 -5.55 0.25 -2.73
C LEU A 49 -4.71 1.17 -1.83
N ALA A 50 -3.44 1.33 -2.18
CA ALA A 50 -2.53 2.25 -1.53
C ALA A 50 -1.61 2.91 -2.56
N LEU A 51 -1.22 4.15 -2.30
CA LEU A 51 -0.10 4.76 -3.01
C LEU A 51 1.18 4.43 -2.25
N VAL A 52 2.14 3.81 -2.94
CA VAL A 52 3.39 3.34 -2.32
C VAL A 52 4.59 4.00 -3.00
N THR A 53 5.50 4.56 -2.21
CA THR A 53 6.79 5.08 -2.65
C THR A 53 7.91 4.24 -2.06
N ILE A 54 8.82 3.75 -2.91
CA ILE A 54 10.01 3.01 -2.51
C ILE A 54 11.19 4.01 -2.49
N PRO A 55 11.81 4.31 -1.33
CA PRO A 55 12.96 5.20 -1.28
C PRO A 55 14.17 4.64 -2.04
N LYS A 56 15.07 5.53 -2.49
CA LYS A 56 16.30 5.14 -3.19
C LYS A 56 17.11 4.16 -2.34
N GLY A 57 17.56 3.06 -2.95
CA GLY A 57 18.34 2.01 -2.29
C GLY A 57 17.52 1.08 -1.39
N LYS A 58 16.18 1.19 -1.38
CA LYS A 58 15.29 0.27 -0.69
C LYS A 58 14.61 -0.67 -1.69
N MET A 59 14.15 -1.80 -1.17
CA MET A 59 13.21 -2.69 -1.87
C MET A 59 11.88 -2.70 -1.13
N LEU A 60 10.79 -2.99 -1.84
CA LEU A 60 9.46 -3.06 -1.24
C LEU A 60 9.33 -4.25 -0.28
N CYS A 61 9.74 -5.42 -0.75
CA CYS A 61 9.59 -6.71 -0.07
C CYS A 61 10.63 -7.72 -0.60
N PRO A 62 10.82 -8.88 0.07
CA PRO A 62 11.54 -10.01 -0.50
C PRO A 62 10.89 -10.47 -1.80
N TYR A 63 11.65 -11.11 -2.69
CA TYR A 63 11.09 -11.75 -3.88
C TYR A 63 10.21 -12.95 -3.47
N HIS A 64 8.96 -12.98 -3.95
CA HIS A 64 7.96 -14.00 -3.60
C HIS A 64 6.82 -14.06 -4.63
N SER A 65 5.87 -14.98 -4.41
CA SER A 65 4.61 -15.10 -5.15
C SER A 65 3.45 -15.34 -4.19
N HIS A 66 2.23 -15.07 -4.65
CA HIS A 66 1.00 -15.32 -3.90
C HIS A 66 0.28 -16.56 -4.47
N SER A 67 -0.29 -17.37 -3.59
CA SER A 67 -1.08 -18.56 -3.97
C SER A 67 -2.58 -18.30 -4.02
N THR A 68 -3.08 -17.29 -3.29
CA THR A 68 -4.51 -17.05 -3.05
C THR A 68 -4.94 -15.60 -3.29
N GLU A 69 -4.00 -14.72 -3.58
CA GLU A 69 -4.24 -13.29 -3.76
C GLU A 69 -3.61 -12.84 -5.08
N SER A 70 -4.18 -11.81 -5.69
CA SER A 70 -3.61 -11.14 -6.85
C SER A 70 -3.16 -9.74 -6.46
N GLU A 71 -1.97 -9.35 -6.89
CA GLU A 71 -1.47 -7.99 -6.75
C GLU A 71 -1.36 -7.34 -8.13
N LEU A 72 -1.73 -6.07 -8.22
CA LEU A 72 -1.59 -5.24 -9.42
C LEU A 72 -0.79 -3.99 -9.07
N TYR A 73 0.25 -3.72 -9.86
CA TYR A 73 1.07 -2.53 -9.71
C TYR A 73 0.90 -1.59 -10.90
N LEU A 74 0.61 -0.31 -10.60
CA LEU A 74 0.66 0.78 -11.58
C LEU A 74 1.77 1.75 -11.19
N VAL A 75 2.80 1.84 -12.04
CA VAL A 75 3.89 2.81 -11.83
C VAL A 75 3.42 4.19 -12.27
N VAL A 76 3.18 5.07 -11.31
CA VAL A 76 2.74 6.45 -11.57
C VAL A 76 3.90 7.44 -11.74
N SER A 77 5.09 7.11 -11.22
CA SER A 77 6.29 7.93 -11.33
C SER A 77 7.56 7.13 -11.00
N GLY A 78 8.69 7.53 -11.58
CA GLY A 78 9.99 6.90 -11.33
C GLY A 78 10.18 5.58 -12.08
N LYS A 79 11.22 4.83 -11.69
CA LYS A 79 11.53 3.51 -12.27
C LYS A 79 12.25 2.61 -11.26
N GLY A 80 12.09 1.30 -11.42
CA GLY A 80 12.97 0.31 -10.80
C GLY A 80 14.29 0.19 -11.55
N SER A 81 15.29 -0.42 -10.90
CA SER A 81 16.60 -0.76 -11.45
C SER A 81 16.91 -2.21 -11.18
#